data_AF-A0A970N063-F1
#
_entry.id   AF-A0A970N063-F1
#
_cell.length_a   1.000
_cell.length_b   1.000
_cell.length_c   1.000
_cell.angle_alpha   90.00
_cell.angle_beta   90.00
_cell.angle_gamma   90.00
#
_symmetry.space_group_name_H-M   'P 1'
#
loop_
_entity.id
_entity.type
_entity.pdbx_description
1 polymer ?
#
loop_
_entity_poly.entity_id
_entity_poly.type
_entity_poly.pdbx_seq_one_letter_code
_entity_poly.pdbx_strand_id
1 'polypeptide(L)'
;MKPLLYLEYRLLVNSLKNILRSPKRLIVALFVAVFIFAWFSQTMFLMAGAPRPSQLGFKLPGAGLHLQEMITSAIFLLLCTGTIVLLFQAFSTGSLIFSLAHIDFLFPTPIPRRSVLLLKLLRDYLKYILWIGFFLTLSGAPLMVALGGSFYPYGLVSIAGLAAYLLFVLNITHTINIIFTFGFERFKQAGLLIKTILIVALLSAFVVGLWHFVDTGSADFSLRDAARSPLVRTVFAPTDWCTAVILTPVKSVGKANVEFDKLALLVALAVGSFFILLSRKENIYEPSLGISVKSAQMRMAMRSGDATAIRVQALQAKGTKSARMLYLPPFGRGTTALLWKNLLVRYRMSWGQLILVVILPVALVLAVQRSVPYVQLLQNLPYLLVYMAFLLSITVQPQVRAELKHVNLLKAMPISAWKVVLAQILTGTVYLAAGILFFTATMWIFIPATRTALLPACALVSVFLGFNCVSASIIPALLYPNMRDQAQNFFSQLIGLSLIMVALIPSVVLGVALGVLVDLPLYKIVIPICAVNFILGIASASVSGAIFRRFDPSGD
;
A
#
# COMPACT_ATOMS: atom_id res chain seq x y z
N MET A 1 17.29 -28.76 13.58
CA MET A 1 16.66 -27.46 13.94
C MET A 1 17.63 -26.48 14.59
N LYS A 2 18.53 -26.90 15.49
CA LYS A 2 19.56 -26.03 16.12
C LYS A 2 20.33 -25.09 15.16
N PRO A 3 20.87 -25.53 13.99
CA PRO A 3 21.64 -24.64 13.11
C PRO A 3 20.79 -23.54 12.46
N LEU A 4 19.50 -23.83 12.21
CA LEU A 4 18.54 -22.89 11.64
C LEU A 4 18.16 -21.79 12.62
N LEU A 5 17.85 -22.18 13.86
CA LEU A 5 17.59 -21.22 14.95
C LEU A 5 18.83 -20.37 15.22
N TYR A 6 20.02 -20.96 15.16
CA TYR A 6 21.28 -20.23 15.29
C TYR A 6 21.47 -19.17 14.20
N LEU A 7 21.17 -19.49 12.93
CA LEU A 7 21.26 -18.53 11.82
C LEU A 7 20.30 -17.35 12.01
N GLU A 8 19.03 -17.61 12.33
CA GLU A 8 18.04 -16.54 12.54
C GLU A 8 18.38 -15.69 13.76
N TYR A 9 18.83 -16.31 14.85
CA TYR A 9 19.32 -15.60 16.02
C TYR A 9 20.52 -14.70 15.67
N ARG A 10 21.50 -15.22 14.92
CA ARG A 10 22.65 -14.42 14.46
C ARG A 10 22.24 -13.29 13.53
N LEU A 11 21.29 -13.50 12.62
CA LEU A 11 20.76 -12.45 11.76
C LEU A 11 20.08 -11.34 12.57
N LEU A 12 19.28 -11.71 13.58
CA LEU A 12 18.64 -10.77 14.49
C LEU A 12 19.68 -9.99 15.29
N VAL A 13 20.64 -10.67 15.92
CA VAL A 13 21.72 -10.03 16.71
C VAL A 13 22.57 -9.12 15.82
N ASN A 14 22.91 -9.56 14.60
CA ASN A 14 23.67 -8.73 13.66
C ASN A 14 22.84 -7.51 13.19
N SER A 15 21.54 -7.67 13.00
CA SER A 15 20.65 -6.55 12.69
C SER A 15 20.60 -5.54 13.84
N LEU A 16 20.47 -5.99 15.08
CA LEU A 16 20.52 -5.12 16.27
C LEU A 16 21.88 -4.44 16.41
N LYS A 17 22.99 -5.17 16.28
CA LYS A 17 24.34 -4.59 16.30
C LYS A 17 24.53 -3.56 15.20
N ASN A 18 24.01 -3.81 14.00
CA ASN A 18 24.07 -2.88 12.88
C ASN A 18 23.22 -1.62 13.13
N ILE A 19 22.10 -1.74 13.84
CA ILE A 19 21.29 -0.60 14.28
C ILE A 19 22.08 0.24 15.30
N LEU A 20 22.68 -0.41 16.31
CA LEU A 20 23.45 0.26 17.36
C LEU A 20 24.74 0.93 16.87
N ARG A 21 25.42 0.34 15.88
CA ARG A 21 26.68 0.87 15.32
C ARG A 21 26.51 2.08 14.41
N SER A 22 25.33 2.27 13.82
CA SER A 22 25.07 3.37 12.90
C SER A 22 24.16 4.39 13.57
N PRO A 23 24.64 5.61 13.91
CA PRO A 23 23.82 6.61 14.60
C PRO A 23 22.55 6.95 13.82
N LYS A 24 22.64 6.94 12.48
CA LYS A 24 21.47 7.05 11.59
C LYS A 24 20.46 5.96 11.94
N ARG A 25 20.83 4.68 11.83
CA ARG A 25 19.91 3.55 12.08
C ARG A 25 19.33 3.54 13.50
N LEU A 26 20.13 3.92 14.50
CA LEU A 26 19.70 4.01 15.89
C LEU A 26 18.55 5.01 16.08
N ILE A 27 18.65 6.21 15.48
CA ILE A 27 17.61 7.23 15.58
C ILE A 27 16.27 6.72 14.98
N VAL A 28 16.30 5.97 13.87
CA VAL A 28 15.08 5.33 13.32
C VAL A 28 14.49 4.36 14.33
N ALA A 29 15.31 3.46 14.85
CA ALA A 29 14.86 2.40 15.73
C ALA A 29 14.27 2.98 17.02
N LEU A 30 14.87 4.05 17.56
CA LEU A 30 14.37 4.75 18.73
C LEU A 30 13.03 5.44 18.43
N PHE A 31 12.89 6.12 17.28
CA PHE A 31 11.62 6.73 16.89
C PHE A 31 10.50 5.69 16.76
N VAL A 32 10.77 4.56 16.11
CA VAL A 32 9.82 3.44 15.99
C VAL A 32 9.49 2.84 17.36
N ALA A 33 10.49 2.67 18.24
CA ALA A 33 10.29 2.15 19.58
C ALA A 33 9.43 3.08 20.45
N VAL A 34 9.68 4.39 20.41
CA VAL A 34 8.85 5.40 21.11
C VAL A 34 7.42 5.38 20.58
N PHE A 35 7.23 5.29 19.26
CA PHE A 35 5.91 5.18 18.66
C PHE A 35 5.16 3.92 19.14
N ILE A 36 5.82 2.75 19.10
CA ILE A 36 5.23 1.48 19.57
C ILE A 36 4.92 1.56 21.07
N PHE A 37 5.79 2.16 21.88
CA PHE A 37 5.60 2.31 23.32
C PHE A 37 4.45 3.27 23.68
N ALA A 38 4.40 4.45 23.06
CA ALA A 38 3.31 5.42 23.22
C ALA A 38 1.97 4.79 22.81
N TRP A 39 1.99 4.01 21.75
CA TRP A 39 0.80 3.28 21.30
C TRP A 39 0.38 2.18 22.29
N PHE A 40 1.30 1.31 22.70
CA PHE A 40 1.02 0.23 23.65
C PHE A 40 0.49 0.78 24.98
N SER A 41 1.08 1.87 25.47
CA SER A 41 0.62 2.55 26.69
C SER A 41 -0.79 3.14 26.52
N GLN A 42 -1.13 3.73 25.37
CA GLN A 42 -2.49 4.17 25.07
C GLN A 42 -3.48 3.00 25.11
N THR A 43 -3.15 1.87 24.47
CA THR A 43 -4.02 0.68 24.48
C THR A 43 -4.19 0.10 25.89
N MET A 44 -3.12 0.02 26.67
CA MET A 44 -3.18 -0.43 28.06
C MET A 44 -4.01 0.52 28.94
N PHE A 45 -3.88 1.84 28.72
CA PHE A 45 -4.68 2.84 29.42
C PHE A 45 -6.18 2.70 29.10
N LEU A 46 -6.52 2.46 27.83
CA LEU A 46 -7.89 2.17 27.42
C LEU A 46 -8.42 0.86 28.02
N MET A 47 -7.57 -0.16 28.18
CA MET A 47 -7.93 -1.43 28.82
C MET A 47 -8.11 -1.32 30.33
N ALA A 48 -7.38 -0.43 31.00
CA ALA A 48 -7.41 -0.24 32.45
C ALA A 48 -8.70 0.43 32.98
N GLY A 49 -9.71 0.61 32.14
CA GLY A 49 -11.00 1.18 32.54
C GLY A 49 -11.03 2.71 32.50
N ALA A 50 -10.25 3.34 31.62
CA ALA A 50 -10.40 4.76 31.32
C ALA A 50 -11.89 5.09 31.08
N PRO A 51 -12.36 6.26 31.56
CA PRO A 51 -13.77 6.63 31.52
C PRO A 51 -14.33 6.45 30.11
N ARG A 52 -15.41 5.66 30.01
CA ARG A 52 -15.99 5.26 28.73
C ARG A 52 -16.44 6.52 27.98
N PRO A 53 -16.09 6.68 26.69
CA PRO A 53 -16.56 7.80 25.87
C PRO A 53 -18.10 7.83 25.70
N SER A 54 -18.83 6.82 26.17
CA SER A 54 -20.28 6.89 26.32
C SER A 54 -20.74 8.00 27.27
N GLN A 55 -19.86 8.55 28.12
CA GLN A 55 -20.12 9.78 28.89
C GLN A 55 -19.97 11.07 28.06
N LEU A 56 -19.29 11.04 26.91
CA LEU A 56 -19.10 12.20 26.01
C LEU A 56 -20.28 12.42 25.04
N GLY A 57 -21.43 11.79 25.26
CA GLY A 57 -22.67 12.10 24.54
C GLY A 57 -22.73 11.68 23.07
N PHE A 58 -21.72 11.00 22.52
CA PHE A 58 -21.74 10.43 21.16
C PHE A 58 -22.62 9.16 21.10
N LYS A 59 -23.92 9.30 21.33
CA LYS A 59 -24.90 8.28 20.94
C LYS A 59 -25.21 8.49 19.47
N LEU A 60 -24.72 7.62 18.58
CA LEU A 60 -25.19 7.56 17.20
C LEU A 60 -26.68 7.14 17.21
N PRO A 61 -27.65 8.06 17.02
CA PRO A 61 -29.07 7.74 17.14
C PRO A 61 -29.49 6.88 15.93
N GLY A 62 -30.18 5.76 16.15
CA GLY A 62 -30.80 4.95 15.09
C GLY A 62 -29.85 4.12 14.20
N ALA A 63 -28.54 4.26 14.33
CA ALA A 63 -27.57 3.59 13.45
C ALA A 63 -27.24 2.13 13.82
N GLY A 64 -27.67 1.63 14.99
CA GLY A 64 -27.13 0.40 15.59
C GLY A 64 -27.13 -0.82 14.66
N LEU A 65 -28.31 -1.23 14.18
CA LEU A 65 -28.44 -2.44 13.34
C LEU A 65 -27.88 -2.21 11.92
N HIS A 66 -28.16 -1.05 11.33
CA HIS A 66 -27.73 -0.72 9.96
C HIS A 66 -26.20 -0.62 9.86
N LEU A 67 -25.57 0.12 10.78
CA LEU A 67 -24.12 0.28 10.82
C LEU A 67 -23.42 -1.06 11.05
N GLN A 68 -23.95 -1.89 11.94
CA GLN A 68 -23.39 -3.19 12.23
C GLN A 68 -23.42 -4.13 11.01
N GLU A 69 -24.53 -4.17 10.27
CA GLU A 69 -24.62 -4.95 9.03
C GLU A 69 -23.65 -4.43 7.97
N MET A 70 -23.52 -3.10 7.84
CA MET A 70 -22.57 -2.48 6.92
C MET A 70 -21.11 -2.83 7.26
N ILE A 71 -20.73 -2.74 8.53
CA ILE A 71 -19.40 -3.14 9.00
C ILE A 71 -19.16 -4.63 8.75
N THR A 72 -20.17 -5.48 8.98
CA THR A 72 -20.11 -6.92 8.70
C THR A 72 -19.83 -7.20 7.23
N SER A 73 -20.60 -6.58 6.34
CA SER A 73 -20.41 -6.75 4.89
C SER A 73 -19.07 -6.19 4.41
N ALA A 74 -18.63 -5.05 4.94
CA ALA A 74 -17.36 -4.45 4.59
C ALA A 74 -16.16 -5.33 5.01
N ILE A 75 -16.15 -5.84 6.24
CA ILE A 75 -15.09 -6.74 6.74
C ILE A 75 -15.10 -8.04 5.93
N PHE A 76 -16.27 -8.64 5.69
CA PHE A 76 -16.39 -9.85 4.89
C PHE A 76 -15.81 -9.68 3.48
N LEU A 77 -16.21 -8.63 2.75
CA LEU A 77 -15.73 -8.37 1.40
C LEU A 77 -14.24 -8.02 1.37
N LEU A 78 -13.73 -7.33 2.39
CA LEU A 78 -12.31 -7.03 2.54
C LEU A 78 -11.50 -8.32 2.73
N LEU A 79 -11.95 -9.22 3.60
CA LEU A 79 -11.29 -10.51 3.83
C LEU A 79 -11.38 -11.43 2.60
N CYS A 80 -12.53 -11.47 1.90
CA CYS A 80 -12.69 -12.20 0.65
C CYS A 80 -11.71 -11.71 -0.41
N THR A 81 -11.62 -10.39 -0.58
CA THR A 81 -10.68 -9.76 -1.52
C THR A 81 -9.24 -10.05 -1.13
N GLY A 82 -8.90 -9.94 0.16
CA GLY A 82 -7.57 -10.28 0.68
C GLY A 82 -7.19 -11.74 0.38
N THR A 83 -8.11 -12.67 0.61
CA THR A 83 -7.92 -14.10 0.31
C THR A 83 -7.73 -14.36 -1.17
N ILE A 84 -8.52 -13.75 -2.05
CA ILE A 84 -8.34 -13.88 -3.50
C ILE A 84 -6.98 -13.33 -3.92
N VAL A 85 -6.57 -12.17 -3.41
CA VAL A 85 -5.26 -11.58 -3.72
C VAL A 85 -4.13 -12.51 -3.27
N LEU A 86 -4.20 -13.06 -2.05
CA LEU A 86 -3.19 -14.00 -1.54
C LEU A 86 -3.14 -15.31 -2.34
N LEU A 87 -4.30 -15.87 -2.73
CA LEU A 87 -4.36 -17.06 -3.57
C LEU A 87 -3.86 -16.76 -4.99
N PHE A 88 -4.23 -15.63 -5.58
CA PHE A 88 -3.76 -15.22 -6.91
C PHE A 88 -2.25 -14.99 -6.92
N GLN A 89 -1.70 -14.41 -5.84
CA GLN A 89 -0.26 -14.29 -5.64
C GLN A 89 0.40 -15.67 -5.54
N ALA A 90 -0.23 -16.66 -4.91
CA ALA A 90 0.29 -18.04 -4.84
C ALA A 90 0.53 -18.65 -6.22
N PHE A 91 -0.33 -18.35 -7.19
CA PHE A 91 -0.19 -18.88 -8.55
C PHE A 91 0.75 -18.08 -9.45
N SER A 92 1.09 -16.85 -9.09
CA SER A 92 1.90 -15.95 -9.93
C SER A 92 3.32 -15.80 -9.40
N THR A 93 3.47 -15.84 -8.08
CA THR A 93 4.74 -15.80 -7.38
C THR A 93 4.99 -17.16 -6.78
N GLY A 94 6.13 -17.76 -7.11
CA GLY A 94 6.54 -18.97 -6.42
C GLY A 94 6.88 -18.63 -4.96
N SER A 95 5.87 -18.59 -4.07
CA SER A 95 5.92 -18.08 -2.69
C SER A 95 6.98 -18.70 -1.76
N LEU A 96 7.66 -19.76 -2.20
CA LEU A 96 8.76 -20.38 -1.48
C LEU A 96 10.08 -19.68 -1.81
N ILE A 97 10.10 -18.35 -1.70
CA ILE A 97 11.29 -17.53 -1.86
C ILE A 97 12.15 -17.65 -0.59
N PHE A 98 13.32 -18.27 -0.69
CA PHE A 98 14.36 -18.27 0.34
C PHE A 98 15.23 -17.01 0.22
N SER A 99 15.85 -16.60 1.32
CA SER A 99 16.92 -15.61 1.22
C SER A 99 18.17 -16.25 0.61
N LEU A 100 19.04 -15.47 -0.03
CA LEU A 100 20.30 -16.01 -0.59
C LEU A 100 21.15 -16.69 0.50
N ALA A 101 21.25 -16.07 1.68
CA ALA A 101 21.95 -16.67 2.81
C ALA A 101 21.34 -18.01 3.25
N HIS A 102 20.02 -18.17 3.16
CA HIS A 102 19.37 -19.44 3.42
C HIS A 102 19.67 -20.47 2.33
N ILE A 103 19.76 -20.07 1.07
CA ILE A 103 20.13 -20.98 -0.02
C ILE A 103 21.55 -21.50 0.20
N ASP A 104 22.50 -20.60 0.36
CA ASP A 104 23.93 -20.92 0.50
C ASP A 104 24.19 -21.78 1.73
N PHE A 105 23.41 -21.58 2.82
CA PHE A 105 23.56 -22.35 4.04
C PHE A 105 22.74 -23.65 4.06
N LEU A 106 21.48 -23.63 3.63
CA LEU A 106 20.57 -24.77 3.82
C LEU A 106 20.73 -25.87 2.80
N PHE A 107 21.08 -25.51 1.56
CA PHE A 107 21.14 -26.45 0.46
C PHE A 107 22.33 -27.41 0.56
N PRO A 108 23.53 -27.00 1.01
CA PRO A 108 24.63 -27.95 1.22
C PRO A 108 24.50 -28.75 2.51
N THR A 109 23.75 -28.26 3.51
CA THR A 109 23.60 -28.99 4.78
C THR A 109 22.61 -30.16 4.67
N PRO A 110 22.90 -31.33 5.28
CA PRO A 110 22.00 -32.48 5.28
C PRO A 110 20.81 -32.30 6.24
N ILE A 111 20.03 -31.22 6.06
CA ILE A 111 18.85 -30.91 6.87
C ILE A 111 17.59 -31.47 6.17
N PRO A 112 16.72 -32.20 6.88
CA PRO A 112 15.49 -32.72 6.30
C PRO A 112 14.59 -31.60 5.81
N ARG A 113 14.02 -31.77 4.61
CA ARG A 113 13.20 -30.75 3.90
C ARG A 113 12.04 -30.24 4.75
N ARG A 114 11.40 -31.14 5.49
CA ARG A 114 10.29 -30.83 6.40
C ARG A 114 10.68 -29.82 7.48
N SER A 115 11.90 -29.91 8.02
CA SER A 115 12.37 -28.95 9.04
C SER A 115 12.63 -27.57 8.45
N VAL A 116 13.14 -27.50 7.21
CA VAL A 116 13.32 -26.21 6.50
C VAL A 116 11.96 -25.57 6.19
N LEU A 117 11.00 -26.36 5.70
CA LEU A 117 9.64 -25.88 5.44
C LEU A 117 8.97 -25.40 6.73
N LEU A 118 9.02 -26.19 7.82
CA LEU A 118 8.41 -25.86 9.10
C LEU A 118 8.98 -24.57 9.67
N LEU A 119 10.31 -24.39 9.66
CA LEU A 119 10.91 -23.14 10.13
C LEU A 119 10.42 -21.93 9.33
N LYS A 120 10.35 -22.07 8.01
CA LYS A 120 9.86 -21.00 7.13
C LYS A 120 8.41 -20.66 7.43
N LEU A 121 7.55 -21.67 7.55
CA LEU A 121 6.14 -21.49 7.91
C LEU A 121 6.00 -20.83 9.27
N LEU A 122 6.75 -21.29 10.28
CA LEU A 122 6.73 -20.70 11.62
C LEU A 122 7.12 -19.22 11.60
N ARG A 123 8.13 -18.85 10.81
CA ARG A 123 8.55 -17.46 10.62
C ARG A 123 7.45 -16.62 9.98
N ASP A 124 6.84 -17.13 8.91
CA ASP A 124 5.75 -16.43 8.23
C ASP A 124 4.54 -16.30 9.16
N TYR A 125 4.14 -17.36 9.85
CA TYR A 125 3.06 -17.34 10.85
C TYR A 125 3.31 -16.33 11.95
N LEU A 126 4.49 -16.33 12.57
CA LEU A 126 4.84 -15.39 13.62
C LEU A 126 4.74 -13.95 13.12
N LYS A 127 5.24 -13.67 11.91
CA LYS A 127 5.12 -12.36 11.28
C LYS A 127 3.66 -11.96 11.12
N TYR A 128 2.80 -12.82 10.56
CA TYR A 128 1.39 -12.48 10.35
C TYR A 128 0.61 -12.34 11.67
N ILE A 129 0.82 -13.23 12.64
CA ILE A 129 0.20 -13.14 13.97
C ILE A 129 0.60 -11.84 14.67
N LEU A 130 1.88 -11.45 14.62
CA LEU A 130 2.34 -10.17 15.18
C LEU A 130 1.68 -8.98 14.48
N TRP A 131 1.54 -9.00 13.15
CA TRP A 131 0.86 -7.93 12.41
C TRP A 131 -0.63 -7.87 12.73
N ILE A 132 -1.32 -9.00 12.81
CA ILE A 132 -2.74 -9.08 13.20
C ILE A 132 -2.92 -8.52 14.60
N GLY A 133 -2.12 -9.01 15.54
CA GLY A 133 -2.12 -8.54 16.93
C GLY A 133 -1.92 -7.04 16.98
N PHE A 134 -0.86 -6.53 16.32
CA PHE A 134 -0.55 -5.11 16.24
C PHE A 134 -1.69 -4.29 15.63
N PHE A 135 -2.21 -4.65 14.46
CA PHE A 135 -3.27 -3.87 13.81
C PHE A 135 -4.58 -3.90 14.60
N LEU A 136 -5.00 -5.07 15.10
CA LEU A 136 -6.27 -5.22 15.79
C LEU A 136 -6.24 -4.57 17.18
N THR A 137 -5.08 -4.53 17.83
CA THR A 137 -4.91 -3.73 19.05
C THR A 137 -4.76 -2.23 18.73
N LEU A 138 -4.19 -1.86 17.58
CA LEU A 138 -3.95 -0.46 17.18
C LEU A 138 -5.23 0.26 16.77
N SER A 139 -5.96 -0.29 15.81
CA SER A 139 -7.20 0.30 15.32
C SER A 139 -8.42 -0.31 15.98
N GLY A 140 -8.38 -1.62 16.26
CA GLY A 140 -9.52 -2.34 16.82
C GLY A 140 -9.80 -1.98 18.28
N ALA A 141 -8.79 -1.85 19.15
CA ALA A 141 -9.06 -1.55 20.56
C ALA A 141 -9.73 -0.18 20.77
N PRO A 142 -9.23 0.94 20.19
CA PRO A 142 -9.92 2.23 20.29
C PRO A 142 -11.31 2.20 19.66
N LEU A 143 -11.47 1.53 18.52
CA LEU A 143 -12.77 1.39 17.85
C LEU A 143 -13.78 0.63 18.72
N MET A 144 -13.36 -0.49 19.33
CA MET A 144 -14.23 -1.28 20.23
C MET A 144 -14.64 -0.48 21.46
N VAL A 145 -13.70 0.26 22.07
CA VAL A 145 -13.99 1.13 23.22
C VAL A 145 -14.94 2.26 22.82
N ALA A 146 -14.76 2.86 21.63
CA ALA A 146 -15.67 3.87 21.10
C ALA A 146 -17.09 3.33 20.87
N LEU A 147 -17.21 2.05 20.51
CA LEU A 147 -18.50 1.35 20.35
C LEU A 147 -19.09 0.84 21.69
N GLY A 148 -18.43 1.10 22.82
CA GLY A 148 -18.89 0.66 24.14
C GLY A 148 -18.63 -0.82 24.45
N GLY A 149 -17.88 -1.52 23.60
CA GLY A 149 -17.48 -2.92 23.81
C GLY A 149 -16.23 -3.05 24.69
N SER A 150 -16.14 -4.14 25.44
CA SER A 150 -14.90 -4.49 26.15
C SER A 150 -13.96 -5.24 25.21
N PHE A 151 -12.73 -4.72 25.03
CA PHE A 151 -11.72 -5.41 24.22
C PHE A 151 -11.30 -6.75 24.84
N TYR A 152 -11.28 -6.86 26.17
CA TYR A 152 -11.03 -8.12 26.86
C TYR A 152 -12.35 -8.68 27.42
N PRO A 153 -12.61 -10.01 27.32
CA PRO A 153 -11.82 -11.05 26.65
C PRO A 153 -12.11 -11.20 25.14
N TYR A 154 -13.18 -10.59 24.64
CA TYR A 154 -13.70 -10.87 23.29
C TYR A 154 -12.74 -10.49 22.15
N GLY A 155 -11.94 -9.45 22.31
CA GLY A 155 -10.90 -9.06 21.35
C GLY A 155 -9.82 -10.12 21.19
N LEU A 156 -9.49 -10.89 22.23
CA LEU A 156 -8.59 -12.04 22.09
C LEU A 156 -9.20 -13.14 21.23
N VAL A 157 -10.52 -13.36 21.35
CA VAL A 157 -11.26 -14.30 20.49
C VAL A 157 -11.24 -13.82 19.03
N SER A 158 -11.40 -12.52 18.79
CA SER A 158 -11.26 -11.93 17.45
C SER A 158 -9.85 -12.05 16.88
N ILE A 159 -8.80 -11.84 17.69
CA ILE A 159 -7.40 -12.06 17.29
C ILE A 159 -7.18 -13.54 16.94
N ALA A 160 -7.66 -14.46 17.79
CA ALA A 160 -7.52 -15.89 17.56
C ALA A 160 -8.26 -16.35 16.28
N GLY A 161 -9.47 -15.86 16.04
CA GLY A 161 -10.26 -16.15 14.84
C GLY A 161 -9.57 -15.66 13.56
N LEU A 162 -9.11 -14.40 13.56
CA LEU A 162 -8.38 -13.82 12.43
C LEU A 162 -7.02 -14.51 12.21
N ALA A 163 -6.31 -14.88 13.28
CA ALA A 163 -5.08 -15.66 13.19
C ALA A 163 -5.33 -17.04 12.60
N ALA A 164 -6.31 -17.80 13.09
CA ALA A 164 -6.66 -19.12 12.56
C ALA A 164 -7.05 -19.05 11.08
N TYR A 165 -7.88 -18.07 10.70
CA TYR A 165 -8.25 -17.82 9.31
C TYR A 165 -7.04 -17.52 8.42
N LEU A 166 -6.15 -16.61 8.84
CA LEU A 166 -4.97 -16.27 8.05
C LEU A 166 -3.98 -17.43 7.95
N LEU A 167 -3.80 -18.22 9.02
CA LEU A 167 -3.01 -19.45 8.97
C LEU A 167 -3.59 -20.44 7.96
N PHE A 168 -4.90 -20.64 7.95
CA PHE A 168 -5.58 -21.45 6.93
C PHE A 168 -5.30 -20.95 5.51
N VAL A 169 -5.52 -19.65 5.24
CA VAL A 169 -5.29 -19.07 3.90
C VAL A 169 -3.82 -19.20 3.49
N LEU A 170 -2.88 -18.95 4.40
CA LEU A 170 -1.43 -19.11 4.14
C LEU A 170 -1.06 -20.56 3.84
N ASN A 171 -1.64 -21.53 4.56
CA ASN A 171 -1.40 -22.95 4.32
C ASN A 171 -1.86 -23.38 2.93
N ILE A 172 -3.05 -22.94 2.54
CA ILE A 172 -3.58 -23.19 1.20
C ILE A 172 -2.71 -22.50 0.14
N THR A 173 -2.32 -21.24 0.34
CA THR A 173 -1.41 -20.50 -0.55
C THR A 173 -0.06 -21.22 -0.72
N HIS A 174 0.56 -21.69 0.37
CA HIS A 174 1.81 -22.46 0.28
C HIS A 174 1.61 -23.81 -0.41
N THR A 175 0.48 -24.49 -0.15
CA THR A 175 0.15 -25.77 -0.79
C THR A 175 -0.02 -25.61 -2.30
N ILE A 176 -0.83 -24.63 -2.72
CA ILE A 176 -1.02 -24.27 -4.14
C ILE A 176 0.34 -23.98 -4.77
N ASN A 177 1.13 -23.13 -4.12
CA ASN A 177 2.43 -22.77 -4.67
C ASN A 177 3.36 -23.99 -4.83
N ILE A 178 3.42 -24.92 -3.87
CA ILE A 178 4.19 -26.16 -4.03
C ILE A 178 3.67 -26.94 -5.25
N ILE A 179 2.36 -27.19 -5.34
CA ILE A 179 1.75 -27.96 -6.43
C ILE A 179 2.07 -27.34 -7.81
N PHE A 180 1.88 -26.04 -7.94
CA PHE A 180 2.06 -25.33 -9.20
C PHE A 180 3.52 -25.15 -9.59
N THR A 181 4.43 -25.12 -8.61
CA THR A 181 5.86 -25.02 -8.88
C THR A 181 6.40 -26.31 -9.50
N PHE A 182 5.90 -27.50 -9.10
CA PHE A 182 6.34 -28.79 -9.66
C PHE A 182 5.57 -29.23 -10.89
N GLY A 183 4.27 -28.97 -10.94
CA GLY A 183 3.39 -29.43 -12.01
C GLY A 183 2.93 -28.32 -12.93
N PHE A 184 3.70 -27.23 -13.08
CA PHE A 184 3.24 -26.01 -13.78
C PHE A 184 2.62 -26.33 -15.14
N GLU A 185 3.24 -27.18 -15.95
CA GLU A 185 2.72 -27.54 -17.28
C GLU A 185 1.46 -28.40 -17.18
N ARG A 186 1.44 -29.39 -16.29
CA ARG A 186 0.31 -30.32 -16.11
C ARG A 186 -0.92 -29.64 -15.52
N PHE A 187 -0.72 -28.74 -14.55
CA PHE A 187 -1.81 -28.08 -13.82
C PHE A 187 -2.12 -26.67 -14.33
N LYS A 188 -1.48 -26.22 -15.41
CA LYS A 188 -1.71 -24.87 -15.96
C LYS A 188 -3.19 -24.57 -16.19
N GLN A 189 -3.91 -25.54 -16.77
CA GLN A 189 -5.34 -25.42 -17.05
C GLN A 189 -6.17 -25.41 -15.75
N ALA A 190 -5.87 -26.31 -14.80
CA ALA A 190 -6.53 -26.33 -13.51
C ALA A 190 -6.32 -25.03 -12.71
N GLY A 191 -5.11 -24.46 -12.73
CA GLY A 191 -4.82 -23.19 -12.09
C GLY A 191 -5.52 -22.02 -12.74
N LEU A 192 -5.63 -22.03 -14.07
CA LEU A 192 -6.42 -21.04 -14.80
C LEU A 192 -7.91 -21.17 -14.43
N LEU A 193 -8.44 -22.39 -14.36
CA LEU A 193 -9.82 -22.66 -13.96
C LEU A 193 -10.08 -22.18 -12.52
N ILE A 194 -9.23 -22.52 -11.55
CA ILE A 194 -9.38 -22.06 -10.16
C ILE A 194 -9.32 -20.53 -10.08
N LYS A 195 -8.39 -19.89 -10.81
CA LYS A 195 -8.34 -18.42 -10.90
C LYS A 195 -9.63 -17.85 -11.48
N THR A 196 -10.14 -18.44 -12.56
CA THR A 196 -11.39 -18.02 -13.18
C THR A 196 -12.55 -18.18 -12.22
N ILE A 197 -12.67 -19.30 -11.49
CA ILE A 197 -13.72 -19.49 -10.48
C ILE A 197 -13.63 -18.44 -9.38
N LEU A 198 -12.43 -18.19 -8.83
CA LEU A 198 -12.24 -17.18 -7.78
C LEU A 198 -12.59 -15.76 -8.26
N ILE A 199 -12.19 -15.42 -9.49
CA ILE A 199 -12.50 -14.13 -10.10
C ILE A 199 -13.99 -14.02 -10.41
N VAL A 200 -14.62 -15.07 -10.98
CA VAL A 200 -16.05 -15.10 -11.29
C VAL A 200 -16.89 -15.03 -10.03
N ALA A 201 -16.49 -15.69 -8.93
CA ALA A 201 -17.19 -15.60 -7.65
C ALA A 201 -17.15 -14.17 -7.06
N LEU A 202 -16.03 -13.45 -7.19
CA LEU A 202 -15.95 -12.06 -6.76
C LEU A 202 -16.68 -11.12 -7.70
N LEU A 203 -16.55 -11.34 -9.01
CA LEU A 203 -17.26 -10.56 -10.02
C LEU A 203 -18.76 -10.76 -9.92
N SER A 204 -19.25 -11.95 -9.59
CA SER A 204 -20.69 -12.17 -9.37
C SER A 204 -21.18 -11.40 -8.14
N ALA A 205 -20.42 -11.37 -7.05
CA ALA A 205 -20.71 -10.51 -5.89
C ALA A 205 -20.79 -9.03 -6.30
N PHE A 206 -19.81 -8.58 -7.09
CA PHE A 206 -19.75 -7.21 -7.58
C PHE A 206 -20.90 -6.87 -8.54
N VAL A 207 -21.25 -7.78 -9.45
CA VAL A 207 -22.35 -7.60 -10.41
C VAL A 207 -23.69 -7.57 -9.70
N VAL A 208 -23.93 -8.46 -8.72
CA VAL A 208 -25.14 -8.44 -7.89
C VAL A 208 -25.23 -7.15 -7.10
N GLY A 209 -24.12 -6.73 -6.48
CA GLY A 209 -24.04 -5.44 -5.79
C GLY A 209 -24.34 -4.27 -6.73
N LEU A 210 -23.74 -4.25 -7.91
CA LEU A 210 -23.93 -3.20 -8.90
C LEU A 210 -25.35 -3.20 -9.49
N TRP A 211 -25.97 -4.37 -9.65
CA TRP A 211 -27.36 -4.47 -10.08
C TRP A 211 -28.30 -3.87 -9.03
N HIS A 212 -28.18 -4.28 -7.76
CA HIS A 212 -28.95 -3.68 -6.67
C HIS A 212 -28.64 -2.20 -6.47
N PHE A 213 -27.42 -1.76 -6.80
CA PHE A 213 -27.04 -0.35 -6.75
C PHE A 213 -27.75 0.48 -7.80
N VAL A 214 -27.88 -0.06 -9.01
CA VAL A 214 -28.60 0.58 -10.09
C VAL A 214 -30.10 0.64 -9.77
N ASP A 215 -30.64 -0.39 -9.13
CA ASP A 215 -32.06 -0.48 -8.78
C ASP A 215 -32.44 0.42 -7.58
N THR A 216 -31.70 0.33 -6.48
CA THR A 216 -32.02 1.04 -5.22
C THR A 216 -31.39 2.42 -5.10
N GLY A 217 -30.35 2.72 -5.90
CA GLY A 217 -29.56 3.95 -5.77
C GLY A 217 -28.73 4.04 -4.48
N SER A 218 -28.65 2.98 -3.68
CA SER A 218 -28.06 3.01 -2.33
C SER A 218 -26.89 2.03 -2.20
N ALA A 219 -25.68 2.55 -1.98
CA ALA A 219 -24.46 1.73 -1.90
C ALA A 219 -24.49 0.75 -0.72
N ASP A 220 -25.16 1.13 0.37
CA ASP A 220 -25.22 0.33 1.59
C ASP A 220 -25.97 -0.98 1.37
N PHE A 221 -27.12 -0.92 0.68
CA PHE A 221 -27.90 -2.11 0.34
C PHE A 221 -27.15 -2.99 -0.67
N SER A 222 -26.54 -2.39 -1.69
CA SER A 222 -25.71 -3.09 -2.66
C SER A 222 -24.57 -3.89 -2.04
N LEU A 223 -23.87 -3.28 -1.08
CA LEU A 223 -22.77 -3.94 -0.37
C LEU A 223 -23.29 -5.09 0.49
N ARG A 224 -24.45 -4.92 1.12
CA ARG A 224 -25.09 -5.96 1.92
C ARG A 224 -25.55 -7.14 1.09
N ASP A 225 -26.21 -6.88 -0.03
CA ASP A 225 -26.73 -7.93 -0.91
C ASP A 225 -25.59 -8.68 -1.59
N ALA A 226 -24.54 -7.97 -2.02
CA ALA A 226 -23.30 -8.59 -2.50
C ALA A 226 -22.69 -9.53 -1.45
N ALA A 227 -22.62 -9.10 -0.19
CA ALA A 227 -22.09 -9.90 0.92
C ALA A 227 -23.05 -11.01 1.39
N ARG A 228 -24.35 -10.91 1.10
CA ARG A 228 -25.39 -11.92 1.41
C ARG A 228 -25.58 -12.96 0.32
N SER A 229 -24.95 -12.79 -0.84
CA SER A 229 -25.02 -13.76 -1.93
C SER A 229 -24.65 -15.17 -1.44
N PRO A 230 -25.55 -16.17 -1.61
CA PRO A 230 -25.34 -17.51 -1.08
C PRO A 230 -24.14 -18.21 -1.76
N LEU A 231 -23.90 -17.92 -3.04
CA LEU A 231 -22.75 -18.44 -3.77
C LEU A 231 -21.45 -17.94 -3.13
N VAL A 232 -21.36 -16.63 -2.88
CA VAL A 232 -20.15 -16.00 -2.30
C VAL A 232 -19.92 -16.51 -0.89
N ARG A 233 -20.97 -16.59 -0.05
CA ARG A 233 -20.85 -17.12 1.32
C ARG A 233 -20.49 -18.60 1.36
N THR A 234 -20.95 -19.39 0.40
CA THR A 234 -20.60 -20.82 0.34
C THR A 234 -19.14 -21.01 -0.09
N VAL A 235 -18.71 -20.30 -1.13
CA VAL A 235 -17.31 -20.36 -1.63
C VAL A 235 -16.34 -19.80 -0.58
N PHE A 236 -16.74 -18.74 0.13
CA PHE A 236 -15.93 -18.07 1.15
C PHE A 236 -16.44 -18.32 2.57
N ALA A 237 -16.96 -19.53 2.85
CA ALA A 237 -17.49 -19.88 4.18
C ALA A 237 -16.50 -19.62 5.33
N PRO A 238 -15.19 -19.95 5.20
CA PRO A 238 -14.21 -19.61 6.25
C PRO A 238 -14.09 -18.10 6.49
N THR A 239 -14.31 -17.28 5.46
CA THR A 239 -14.29 -15.83 5.60
C THR A 239 -15.52 -15.31 6.36
N ASP A 240 -16.69 -15.89 6.11
CA ASP A 240 -17.92 -15.56 6.85
C ASP A 240 -17.78 -15.92 8.32
N TRP A 241 -17.25 -17.11 8.63
CA TRP A 241 -16.94 -17.52 10.00
C TRP A 241 -15.96 -16.57 10.69
N CYS A 242 -14.89 -16.19 10.00
CA CYS A 242 -13.90 -15.25 10.52
C CYS A 242 -14.53 -13.87 10.80
N THR A 243 -15.39 -13.39 9.89
CA THR A 243 -16.09 -12.11 10.07
C THR A 243 -17.00 -12.14 11.29
N ALA A 244 -17.73 -13.24 11.51
CA ALA A 244 -18.57 -13.41 12.69
C ALA A 244 -17.74 -13.39 13.99
N VAL A 245 -16.59 -14.05 14.02
CA VAL A 245 -15.68 -14.11 15.18
C VAL A 245 -15.01 -12.74 15.44
N ILE A 246 -14.59 -12.02 14.39
CA ILE A 246 -14.02 -10.67 14.51
C ILE A 246 -15.02 -9.67 15.10
N LEU A 247 -16.30 -9.82 14.75
CA LEU A 247 -17.37 -8.94 15.23
C LEU A 247 -18.01 -9.39 16.53
N THR A 248 -17.52 -10.47 17.15
CA THR A 248 -18.00 -10.92 18.46
C THR A 248 -17.97 -9.79 19.50
N PRO A 249 -16.90 -8.98 19.66
CA PRO A 249 -16.86 -7.93 20.69
C PRO A 249 -17.90 -6.82 20.49
N VAL A 250 -18.32 -6.60 19.23
CA VAL A 250 -19.38 -5.62 18.90
C VAL A 250 -20.77 -6.23 19.17
N LYS A 251 -20.96 -7.51 18.85
CA LYS A 251 -22.22 -8.25 19.02
C LYS A 251 -22.51 -8.65 20.46
N SER A 252 -21.49 -8.90 21.26
CA SER A 252 -21.58 -9.51 22.59
C SER A 252 -21.89 -8.53 23.71
N VAL A 253 -22.19 -7.27 23.40
CA VAL A 253 -22.67 -6.29 24.41
C VAL A 253 -23.99 -6.80 24.99
N GLY A 254 -23.91 -7.50 26.13
CA GLY A 254 -25.06 -8.07 26.85
C GLY A 254 -25.45 -9.51 26.50
N LYS A 255 -24.73 -10.22 25.62
CA LYS A 255 -25.03 -11.64 25.28
C LYS A 255 -23.79 -12.52 25.41
N ALA A 256 -23.92 -13.63 26.14
CA ALA A 256 -22.83 -14.57 26.43
C ALA A 256 -22.46 -15.50 25.26
N ASN A 257 -23.20 -15.47 24.15
CA ASN A 257 -22.99 -16.39 23.04
C ASN A 257 -21.84 -15.91 22.16
N VAL A 258 -20.62 -16.21 22.60
CA VAL A 258 -19.43 -16.17 21.74
C VAL A 258 -19.56 -17.27 20.69
N GLU A 259 -19.23 -16.93 19.44
CA GLU A 259 -19.27 -17.82 18.27
C GLU A 259 -18.08 -18.82 18.29
N PHE A 260 -17.98 -19.59 19.39
CA PHE A 260 -16.89 -20.54 19.63
C PHE A 260 -16.91 -21.73 18.65
N ASP A 261 -18.08 -22.08 18.14
CA ASP A 261 -18.28 -23.06 17.08
C ASP A 261 -17.53 -22.67 15.79
N LYS A 262 -17.70 -21.41 15.35
CA LYS A 262 -17.02 -20.86 14.17
C LYS A 262 -15.52 -20.74 14.40
N LEU A 263 -15.10 -20.37 15.61
CA LEU A 263 -13.68 -20.37 15.97
C LEU A 263 -13.09 -21.79 15.90
N ALA A 264 -13.77 -22.78 16.46
CA ALA A 264 -13.33 -24.18 16.45
C ALA A 264 -13.20 -24.72 15.01
N LEU A 265 -14.17 -24.40 14.13
CA LEU A 265 -14.10 -24.74 12.71
C LEU A 265 -12.90 -24.08 12.00
N LEU A 266 -12.62 -22.80 12.28
CA LEU A 266 -11.45 -22.11 11.73
C LEU A 266 -10.13 -22.73 12.20
N VAL A 267 -10.04 -23.08 13.49
CA VAL A 267 -8.86 -23.76 14.04
C VAL A 267 -8.70 -25.14 13.41
N ALA A 268 -9.79 -25.91 13.25
CA ALA A 268 -9.77 -27.20 12.59
C ALA A 268 -9.31 -27.08 11.13
N LEU A 269 -9.79 -26.07 10.38
CA LEU A 269 -9.32 -25.79 9.02
C LEU A 269 -7.84 -25.39 8.98
N ALA A 270 -7.39 -24.55 9.91
CA ALA A 270 -5.98 -24.15 10.00
C ALA A 270 -5.06 -25.35 10.28
N VAL A 271 -5.44 -26.21 11.23
CA VAL A 271 -4.69 -27.42 11.59
C VAL A 271 -4.75 -28.46 10.45
N GLY A 272 -5.93 -28.70 9.88
CA GLY A 272 -6.09 -29.64 8.75
C GLY A 272 -5.29 -29.22 7.52
N SER A 273 -5.37 -27.94 7.14
CA SER A 273 -4.56 -27.39 6.04
C SER A 273 -3.05 -27.43 6.31
N PHE A 274 -2.63 -27.29 7.57
CA PHE A 274 -1.23 -27.46 7.97
C PHE A 274 -0.76 -28.91 7.78
N PHE A 275 -1.57 -29.89 8.18
CA PHE A 275 -1.26 -31.30 7.96
C PHE A 275 -1.23 -31.67 6.47
N ILE A 276 -2.17 -31.15 5.67
CA ILE A 276 -2.15 -31.30 4.21
C ILE A 276 -0.84 -30.77 3.64
N LEU A 277 -0.42 -29.58 4.05
CA LEU A 277 0.84 -28.97 3.63
C LEU A 277 2.07 -29.81 4.03
N LEU A 278 2.10 -30.37 5.24
CA LEU A 278 3.21 -31.22 5.71
C LEU A 278 3.25 -32.62 5.08
N SER A 279 2.10 -33.13 4.63
CA SER A 279 1.99 -34.43 3.97
C SER A 279 2.64 -34.45 2.58
N ARG A 280 2.82 -33.28 1.98
CA ARG A 280 3.47 -33.09 0.67
C ARG A 280 4.93 -33.56 0.71
N LYS A 281 5.31 -34.44 -0.22
CA LYS A 281 6.65 -35.07 -0.31
C LYS A 281 7.51 -34.52 -1.47
N GLU A 282 7.01 -33.50 -2.18
CA GLU A 282 7.69 -32.93 -3.34
C GLU A 282 9.06 -32.33 -3.01
N ASN A 283 9.97 -32.32 -4.01
CA ASN A 283 11.33 -31.81 -3.85
C ASN A 283 11.39 -30.28 -3.91
N ILE A 284 10.98 -29.60 -2.83
CA ILE A 284 10.88 -28.14 -2.73
C ILE A 284 12.13 -27.38 -3.19
N TYR A 285 13.34 -27.94 -3.00
CA TYR A 285 14.59 -27.19 -3.12
C TYR A 285 14.88 -26.69 -4.53
N GLU A 286 14.86 -27.54 -5.55
CA GLU A 286 15.37 -27.18 -6.88
C GLU A 286 14.58 -26.05 -7.55
N PRO A 287 13.23 -26.10 -7.64
CA PRO A 287 12.49 -24.97 -8.18
C PRO A 287 12.54 -23.73 -7.28
N SER A 288 12.56 -23.94 -5.95
CA SER A 288 12.67 -22.82 -5.02
C SER A 288 14.00 -22.09 -5.19
N LEU A 289 15.10 -22.76 -5.55
CA LEU A 289 16.38 -22.14 -5.86
C LEU A 289 16.22 -21.14 -7.01
N GLY A 290 15.71 -21.61 -8.16
CA GLY A 290 15.57 -20.79 -9.35
C GLY A 290 14.65 -19.58 -9.12
N ILE A 291 13.52 -19.80 -8.44
CA ILE A 291 12.58 -18.72 -8.10
C ILE A 291 13.20 -17.75 -7.08
N SER A 292 13.94 -18.26 -6.09
CA SER A 292 14.55 -17.44 -5.05
C SER A 292 15.69 -16.59 -5.57
N VAL A 293 16.54 -17.13 -6.47
CA VAL A 293 17.60 -16.37 -7.14
C VAL A 293 16.99 -15.28 -8.00
N LYS A 294 15.99 -15.60 -8.83
CA LYS A 294 15.26 -14.60 -9.64
C LYS A 294 14.60 -13.53 -8.77
N SER A 295 13.94 -13.93 -7.68
CA SER A 295 13.31 -13.00 -6.74
C SER A 295 14.34 -12.18 -5.95
N ALA A 296 15.49 -12.74 -5.61
CA ALA A 296 16.57 -12.04 -4.95
C ALA A 296 17.20 -11.01 -5.90
N GLN A 297 17.44 -11.39 -7.15
CA GLN A 297 17.87 -10.47 -8.21
C GLN A 297 16.84 -9.35 -8.41
N MET A 298 15.55 -9.68 -8.48
CA MET A 298 14.45 -8.70 -8.60
C MET A 298 14.41 -7.77 -7.39
N ARG A 299 14.54 -8.30 -6.17
CA ARG A 299 14.62 -7.50 -4.96
C ARG A 299 15.90 -6.67 -4.90
N MET A 300 17.02 -7.15 -5.41
CA MET A 300 18.26 -6.37 -5.53
C MET A 300 18.10 -5.26 -6.55
N ALA A 301 17.46 -5.50 -7.69
CA ALA A 301 17.14 -4.48 -8.67
C ALA A 301 16.18 -3.43 -8.09
N MET A 302 15.11 -3.87 -7.42
CA MET A 302 14.15 -3.00 -6.71
C MET A 302 14.82 -2.19 -5.60
N ARG A 303 15.65 -2.81 -4.76
CA ARG A 303 16.41 -2.13 -3.70
C ARG A 303 17.48 -1.21 -4.26
N SER A 304 18.02 -1.54 -5.42
CA SER A 304 18.87 -0.60 -6.10
C SER A 304 18.02 0.58 -6.59
N GLY A 305 16.75 0.38 -6.94
CA GLY A 305 15.91 1.40 -7.55
C GLY A 305 16.22 1.63 -9.02
N ASP A 306 17.11 0.83 -9.62
CA ASP A 306 17.34 0.91 -11.06
C ASP A 306 16.14 0.29 -11.78
N ALA A 307 15.29 1.16 -12.29
CA ALA A 307 14.09 0.75 -13.00
C ALA A 307 14.42 -0.01 -14.30
N THR A 308 15.60 0.22 -14.90
CA THR A 308 16.05 -0.56 -16.05
C THR A 308 16.42 -1.97 -15.64
N ALA A 309 17.15 -2.17 -14.54
CA ALA A 309 17.46 -3.49 -14.00
C ALA A 309 16.19 -4.26 -13.61
N ILE A 310 15.22 -3.60 -12.96
CA ILE A 310 13.91 -4.19 -12.63
C ILE A 310 13.21 -4.67 -13.91
N ARG A 311 13.23 -3.85 -14.97
CA ARG A 311 12.62 -4.18 -16.25
C ARG A 311 13.34 -5.31 -16.96
N VAL A 312 14.66 -5.28 -17.02
CA VAL A 312 15.48 -6.33 -17.64
C VAL A 312 15.17 -7.67 -16.96
N GLN A 313 15.13 -7.69 -15.63
CA GLN A 313 14.81 -8.91 -14.89
C GLN A 313 13.35 -9.33 -15.04
N ALA A 314 12.40 -8.37 -15.11
CA ALA A 314 11.00 -8.68 -15.41
C ALA A 314 10.81 -9.24 -16.83
N LEU A 315 11.57 -8.75 -17.81
CA LEU A 315 11.58 -9.26 -19.19
C LEU A 315 12.22 -10.65 -19.26
N GLN A 316 13.35 -10.85 -18.57
CA GLN A 316 13.98 -12.16 -18.43
C GLN A 316 13.01 -13.17 -17.75
N ALA A 317 12.23 -12.72 -16.77
CA ALA A 317 11.24 -13.57 -16.09
C ALA A 317 10.02 -13.91 -16.96
N LYS A 318 9.56 -12.99 -17.82
CA LYS A 318 8.37 -13.17 -18.68
C LYS A 318 8.67 -13.88 -20.01
N GLY A 319 9.95 -14.14 -20.31
CA GLY A 319 10.38 -14.58 -21.63
C GLY A 319 10.38 -13.43 -22.64
N THR A 320 11.19 -13.54 -23.69
CA THR A 320 11.49 -12.51 -24.70
C THR A 320 10.34 -12.18 -25.65
N LYS A 321 9.09 -12.11 -25.17
CA LYS A 321 8.00 -11.52 -25.94
C LYS A 321 8.23 -10.01 -26.03
N SER A 322 8.99 -9.62 -27.05
CA SER A 322 9.22 -8.25 -27.45
C SER A 322 7.88 -7.61 -27.76
N ALA A 323 7.31 -6.89 -26.80
CA ALA A 323 6.22 -5.98 -27.10
C ALA A 323 6.81 -4.92 -28.05
N ARG A 324 6.30 -4.86 -29.29
CA ARG A 324 6.58 -3.76 -30.23
C ARG A 324 6.08 -2.47 -29.60
N MET A 325 6.93 -1.82 -28.82
CA MET A 325 6.61 -0.54 -28.20
C MET A 325 6.70 0.55 -29.27
N LEU A 326 5.78 1.51 -29.19
CA LEU A 326 5.77 2.68 -30.05
C LEU A 326 7.15 3.36 -30.00
N TYR A 327 7.80 3.47 -31.18
CA TYR A 327 9.03 4.23 -31.32
C TYR A 327 8.67 5.71 -31.26
N LEU A 328 9.00 6.34 -30.14
CA LEU A 328 8.85 7.78 -29.98
C LEU A 328 10.20 8.42 -30.32
N PRO A 329 10.24 9.38 -31.26
CA PRO A 329 11.49 9.97 -31.70
C PRO A 329 12.18 10.74 -30.56
N PRO A 330 13.51 10.89 -30.60
CA PRO A 330 14.21 11.79 -29.69
C PRO A 330 13.69 13.23 -29.90
N PHE A 331 13.50 13.98 -28.82
CA PHE A 331 13.01 15.36 -28.84
C PHE A 331 13.85 16.24 -27.92
N GLY A 332 14.13 17.47 -28.36
CA GLY A 332 14.84 18.48 -27.58
C GLY A 332 16.38 18.36 -27.60
N ARG A 333 17.04 19.28 -26.89
CA ARG A 333 18.50 19.35 -26.68
C ARG A 333 18.79 19.70 -25.22
N GLY A 334 19.89 19.18 -24.67
CA GLY A 334 20.29 19.46 -23.27
C GLY A 334 19.21 19.08 -22.26
N THR A 335 18.76 20.04 -21.45
CA THR A 335 17.76 19.84 -20.38
C THR A 335 16.42 19.30 -20.89
N THR A 336 15.96 19.75 -22.06
CA THR A 336 14.68 19.30 -22.62
C THR A 336 14.73 17.86 -23.11
N ALA A 337 15.90 17.42 -23.61
CA ALA A 337 16.12 16.02 -23.95
C ALA A 337 16.10 15.12 -22.71
N LEU A 338 16.63 15.61 -21.58
CA LEU A 338 16.57 14.89 -20.29
C LEU A 338 15.12 14.77 -19.79
N LEU A 339 14.37 15.87 -19.81
CA LEU A 339 12.94 15.88 -19.48
C LEU A 339 12.15 14.91 -20.36
N TRP A 340 12.37 14.95 -21.68
CA TRP A 340 11.73 14.04 -22.63
C TRP A 340 12.07 12.58 -22.36
N LYS A 341 13.36 12.26 -22.12
CA LYS A 341 13.81 10.91 -21.74
C LYS A 341 13.04 10.41 -20.53
N ASN A 342 12.92 11.23 -19.49
CA ASN A 342 12.31 10.82 -18.23
C ASN A 342 10.79 10.66 -18.36
N LEU A 343 10.13 11.54 -19.14
CA LEU A 343 8.71 11.37 -19.49
C LEU A 343 8.48 10.07 -20.27
N LEU A 344 9.32 9.74 -21.25
CA LEU A 344 9.22 8.50 -22.02
C LEU A 344 9.44 7.25 -21.17
N VAL A 345 10.45 7.27 -20.30
CA VAL A 345 10.71 6.16 -19.37
C VAL A 345 9.51 5.97 -18.46
N ARG A 346 8.95 7.06 -17.92
CA ARG A 346 7.77 7.01 -17.05
C ARG A 346 6.55 6.49 -17.80
N TYR A 347 6.24 7.01 -18.98
CA TYR A 347 5.14 6.53 -19.82
C TYR A 347 5.25 5.02 -20.10
N ARG A 348 6.45 4.53 -20.44
CA ARG A 348 6.68 3.11 -20.76
C ARG A 348 6.63 2.18 -19.54
N MET A 349 7.09 2.63 -18.38
CA MET A 349 7.13 1.80 -17.17
C MET A 349 5.79 1.78 -16.43
N SER A 350 5.00 2.84 -16.58
CA SER A 350 3.84 3.08 -15.75
C SER A 350 2.50 2.64 -16.36
N TRP A 351 2.43 1.83 -17.43
CA TRP A 351 1.13 1.45 -18.01
C TRP A 351 0.11 0.94 -16.98
N GLY A 352 0.51 0.08 -16.04
CA GLY A 352 -0.36 -0.35 -14.95
C GLY A 352 -0.69 0.77 -13.94
N GLN A 353 0.25 1.66 -13.66
CA GLN A 353 0.02 2.85 -12.83
C GLN A 353 -0.84 3.90 -13.54
N LEU A 354 -0.73 4.06 -14.86
CA LEU A 354 -1.57 4.94 -15.69
C LEU A 354 -3.00 4.41 -15.72
N ILE A 355 -3.16 3.10 -15.91
CA ILE A 355 -4.47 2.44 -15.76
C ILE A 355 -5.02 2.70 -14.37
N LEU A 356 -4.22 2.58 -13.31
CA LEU A 356 -4.66 2.89 -11.95
C LEU A 356 -4.99 4.38 -11.77
N VAL A 357 -4.16 5.30 -12.27
CA VAL A 357 -4.37 6.76 -12.23
C VAL A 357 -5.59 7.17 -13.07
N VAL A 358 -6.03 6.37 -14.03
CA VAL A 358 -7.23 6.63 -14.83
C VAL A 358 -8.46 5.98 -14.20
N ILE A 359 -8.41 4.67 -13.94
CA ILE A 359 -9.53 3.89 -13.43
C ILE A 359 -9.90 4.30 -12.00
N LEU A 360 -8.92 4.53 -11.11
CA LEU A 360 -9.20 4.84 -9.71
C LEU A 360 -9.99 6.15 -9.55
N PRO A 361 -9.59 7.28 -10.19
CA PRO A 361 -10.41 8.48 -10.29
C PRO A 361 -11.84 8.26 -10.75
N VAL A 362 -12.03 7.55 -11.87
CA VAL A 362 -13.36 7.28 -12.44
C VAL A 362 -14.20 6.46 -11.47
N ALA A 363 -13.62 5.37 -10.93
CA ALA A 363 -14.29 4.52 -9.97
C ALA A 363 -14.67 5.28 -8.70
N LEU A 364 -13.78 6.14 -8.18
CA LEU A 364 -14.03 6.95 -7.00
C LEU A 364 -15.11 8.01 -7.27
N VAL A 365 -15.06 8.70 -8.41
CA VAL A 365 -16.08 9.68 -8.83
C VAL A 365 -17.45 9.02 -8.96
N LEU A 366 -17.54 7.87 -9.63
CA LEU A 366 -18.79 7.13 -9.78
C LEU A 366 -19.31 6.59 -8.43
N ALA A 367 -18.39 6.12 -7.57
CA ALA A 367 -18.76 5.66 -6.23
C ALA A 367 -19.32 6.81 -5.39
N VAL A 368 -18.64 7.97 -5.35
CA VAL A 368 -19.07 9.12 -4.55
C VAL A 368 -20.36 9.72 -5.10
N GLN A 369 -20.48 9.91 -6.41
CA GLN A 369 -21.68 10.46 -7.05
C GLN A 369 -22.96 9.72 -6.65
N ARG A 370 -22.88 8.39 -6.57
CA ARG A 370 -24.04 7.56 -6.27
C ARG A 370 -24.19 7.23 -4.79
N SER A 371 -23.12 7.26 -3.99
CA SER A 371 -23.20 6.95 -2.56
C SER A 371 -23.59 8.16 -1.70
N VAL A 372 -23.40 9.37 -2.21
CA VAL A 372 -23.62 10.61 -1.45
C VAL A 372 -24.90 11.29 -1.94
N PRO A 373 -26.04 11.17 -1.22
CA PRO A 373 -27.31 11.77 -1.64
C PRO A 373 -27.32 13.31 -1.52
N TYR A 374 -26.39 13.88 -0.76
CA TYR A 374 -26.32 15.31 -0.51
C TYR A 374 -25.52 16.04 -1.59
N VAL A 375 -26.21 16.79 -2.44
CA VAL A 375 -25.62 17.62 -3.51
C VAL A 375 -24.55 18.58 -2.97
N GLN A 376 -24.73 19.10 -1.75
CA GLN A 376 -23.77 19.99 -1.09
C GLN A 376 -22.42 19.33 -0.82
N LEU A 377 -22.40 18.04 -0.46
CA LEU A 377 -21.15 17.30 -0.28
C LEU A 377 -20.44 17.06 -1.61
N LEU A 378 -21.20 16.84 -2.70
CA LEU A 378 -20.64 16.71 -4.05
C LEU A 378 -19.97 18.00 -4.53
N GLN A 379 -20.45 19.17 -4.10
CA GLN A 379 -19.81 20.45 -4.42
C GLN A 379 -18.41 20.58 -3.80
N ASN A 380 -18.15 19.90 -2.68
CA ASN A 380 -16.86 19.92 -1.98
C ASN A 380 -15.85 18.86 -2.49
N LEU A 381 -16.28 17.98 -3.40
CA LEU A 381 -15.45 16.92 -3.96
C LEU A 381 -14.15 17.43 -4.62
N PRO A 382 -14.08 18.63 -5.25
CA PRO A 382 -12.83 19.17 -5.79
C PRO A 382 -11.68 19.29 -4.78
N TYR A 383 -11.95 19.38 -3.47
CA TYR A 383 -10.88 19.35 -2.46
C TYR A 383 -10.08 18.03 -2.47
N LEU A 384 -10.66 16.93 -2.96
CA LEU A 384 -9.94 15.67 -3.17
C LEU A 384 -8.81 15.79 -4.19
N LEU A 385 -8.87 16.74 -5.15
CA LEU A 385 -7.77 16.98 -6.09
C LEU A 385 -6.50 17.42 -5.36
N VAL A 386 -6.64 18.28 -4.35
CA VAL A 386 -5.54 18.80 -3.53
C VAL A 386 -4.89 17.64 -2.76
N TYR A 387 -5.72 16.77 -2.17
CA TYR A 387 -5.25 15.57 -1.49
C TYR A 387 -4.56 14.58 -2.44
N MET A 388 -5.11 14.37 -3.63
CA MET A 388 -4.51 13.50 -4.65
C MET A 388 -3.17 14.04 -5.15
N ALA A 389 -3.02 15.37 -5.30
CA ALA A 389 -1.73 15.99 -5.62
C ALA A 389 -0.68 15.69 -4.54
N PHE A 390 -1.06 15.79 -3.27
CA PHE A 390 -0.22 15.42 -2.14
C PHE A 390 0.20 13.93 -2.22
N LEU A 391 -0.76 13.01 -2.37
CA LEU A 391 -0.47 11.56 -2.46
C LEU A 391 0.43 11.21 -3.66
N LEU A 392 0.15 11.78 -4.83
CA LEU A 392 0.92 11.52 -6.04
C LEU A 392 2.35 12.06 -5.94
N SER A 393 2.56 13.17 -5.21
CA SER A 393 3.91 13.75 -5.02
C SER A 393 4.87 12.79 -4.29
N ILE A 394 4.37 11.98 -3.35
CA ILE A 394 5.16 10.98 -2.60
C ILE A 394 5.78 9.95 -3.54
N THR A 395 5.12 9.65 -4.67
CA THR A 395 5.58 8.62 -5.62
C THR A 395 6.79 9.03 -6.46
N VAL A 396 7.20 10.31 -6.44
CA VAL A 396 8.29 10.83 -7.30
C VAL A 396 9.67 10.55 -6.72
N GLN A 397 9.82 10.50 -5.39
CA GLN A 397 11.14 10.35 -4.73
C GLN A 397 11.98 9.13 -5.20
N PRO A 398 11.41 7.93 -5.36
CA PRO A 398 12.20 6.76 -5.78
C PRO A 398 12.81 6.94 -7.17
N GLN A 399 12.17 7.70 -8.05
CA GLN A 399 12.66 7.90 -9.42
C GLN A 399 13.92 8.77 -9.42
N VAL A 400 13.92 9.85 -8.65
CA VAL A 400 15.06 10.77 -8.56
C VAL A 400 16.30 10.03 -8.03
N ARG A 401 16.16 9.23 -6.98
CA ARG A 401 17.26 8.42 -6.45
C ARG A 401 17.76 7.38 -7.45
N ALA A 402 16.89 6.82 -8.29
CA ALA A 402 17.32 5.90 -9.35
C ALA A 402 18.30 6.58 -10.32
N GLU A 403 18.04 7.84 -10.66
CA GLU A 403 18.89 8.61 -11.57
C GLU A 403 20.19 9.09 -10.92
N LEU A 404 20.21 9.28 -9.60
CA LEU A 404 21.44 9.65 -8.86
C LEU A 404 22.55 8.59 -8.96
N LYS A 405 22.23 7.33 -9.25
CA LYS A 405 23.25 6.31 -9.55
C LYS A 405 24.07 6.62 -10.78
N HIS A 406 23.48 7.34 -11.72
CA HIS A 406 24.11 7.76 -12.95
C HIS A 406 24.55 9.23 -12.85
N VAL A 407 24.77 9.75 -11.63
CA VAL A 407 25.17 11.15 -11.43
C VAL A 407 26.47 11.49 -12.13
N ASN A 408 27.42 10.54 -12.25
CA ASN A 408 28.66 10.76 -13.01
C ASN A 408 28.37 11.06 -14.48
N LEU A 409 27.42 10.32 -15.09
CA LEU A 409 26.98 10.59 -16.46
C LEU A 409 26.23 11.93 -16.53
N LEU A 410 25.37 12.23 -15.56
CA LEU A 410 24.60 13.49 -15.53
C LEU A 410 25.51 14.72 -15.33
N LYS A 411 26.57 14.60 -14.53
CA LYS A 411 27.56 15.66 -14.28
C LYS A 411 28.53 15.85 -15.44
N ALA A 412 28.79 14.80 -16.22
CA ALA A 412 29.60 14.88 -17.44
C ALA A 412 28.88 15.60 -18.59
N MET A 413 27.55 15.73 -18.54
CA MET A 413 26.80 16.50 -19.53
C MET A 413 27.06 18.01 -19.35
N PRO A 414 27.11 18.80 -20.45
CA PRO A 414 27.27 20.26 -20.40
C PRO A 414 25.96 20.96 -19.97
N ILE A 415 25.36 20.51 -18.88
CA ILE A 415 24.10 21.00 -18.32
C ILE A 415 24.37 21.41 -16.88
N SER A 416 23.95 22.62 -16.50
CA SER A 416 24.10 23.07 -15.11
C SER A 416 23.30 22.18 -14.15
N ALA A 417 23.87 21.90 -12.98
CA ALA A 417 23.27 21.07 -11.92
C ALA A 417 21.79 21.41 -11.63
N TRP A 418 21.46 22.70 -11.51
CA TRP A 418 20.09 23.14 -11.24
C TRP A 418 19.12 22.81 -12.38
N LYS A 419 19.56 22.83 -13.66
CA LYS A 419 18.74 22.47 -14.81
C LYS A 419 18.45 20.97 -14.84
N VAL A 420 19.44 20.16 -14.47
CA VAL A 420 19.26 18.70 -14.32
C VAL A 420 18.19 18.41 -13.27
N VAL A 421 18.30 19.02 -12.08
CA VAL A 421 17.32 18.86 -11.01
C VAL A 421 15.94 19.38 -11.42
N LEU A 422 15.87 20.55 -12.07
CA LEU A 422 14.61 21.10 -12.57
C LEU A 422 13.93 20.17 -13.57
N ALA A 423 14.68 19.52 -14.48
CA ALA A 423 14.12 18.54 -15.41
C ALA A 423 13.47 17.35 -14.68
N GLN A 424 14.05 16.90 -13.55
CA GLN A 424 13.44 15.85 -12.72
C GLN A 424 12.14 16.30 -12.07
N ILE A 425 12.15 17.51 -11.49
CA ILE A 425 10.97 18.11 -10.86
C ILE A 425 9.85 18.25 -11.89
N LEU A 426 10.17 18.78 -13.08
CA LEU A 426 9.22 18.98 -14.16
C LEU A 426 8.67 17.65 -14.67
N THR A 427 9.47 16.58 -14.75
CA THR A 427 8.97 15.25 -15.12
C THR A 427 7.90 14.77 -14.13
N GLY A 428 8.17 14.91 -12.82
CA GLY A 428 7.22 14.57 -11.77
C GLY A 428 5.95 15.41 -11.83
N THR A 429 6.12 16.72 -12.04
CA THR A 429 5.05 17.70 -12.07
C THR A 429 4.16 17.53 -13.29
N VAL A 430 4.71 17.29 -14.48
CA VAL A 430 3.93 17.07 -15.72
C VAL A 430 3.08 15.81 -15.59
N TYR A 431 3.63 14.72 -15.04
CA TYR A 431 2.85 13.51 -14.81
C TYR A 431 1.71 13.73 -13.80
N LEU A 432 2.00 14.43 -12.70
CA LEU A 432 1.02 14.77 -11.68
C LEU A 432 -0.07 15.68 -12.26
N ALA A 433 0.30 16.70 -13.03
CA ALA A 433 -0.61 17.60 -13.71
C ALA A 433 -1.51 16.86 -14.71
N ALA A 434 -0.97 15.93 -15.50
CA ALA A 434 -1.77 15.09 -16.39
C ALA A 434 -2.80 14.26 -15.61
N GLY A 435 -2.42 13.69 -14.47
CA GLY A 435 -3.33 12.97 -13.57
C GLY A 435 -4.42 13.87 -12.98
N ILE A 436 -4.07 15.08 -12.53
CA ILE A 436 -5.05 16.07 -12.03
C ILE A 436 -6.01 16.49 -13.12
N LEU A 437 -5.52 16.81 -14.32
CA LEU A 437 -6.36 17.24 -15.44
C LEU A 437 -7.31 16.12 -15.85
N PHE A 438 -6.83 14.88 -15.90
CA PHE A 438 -7.69 13.73 -16.15
C PHE A 438 -8.76 13.59 -15.05
N PHE A 439 -8.39 13.66 -13.77
CA PHE A 439 -9.35 13.58 -12.67
C PHE A 439 -10.38 14.72 -12.71
N THR A 440 -9.94 15.94 -13.00
CA THR A 440 -10.78 17.12 -13.17
C THR A 440 -11.77 16.92 -14.32
N ALA A 441 -11.31 16.42 -15.48
CA ALA A 441 -12.16 16.11 -16.62
C ALA A 441 -13.20 15.03 -16.26
N THR A 442 -12.81 13.99 -15.53
CA THR A 442 -13.77 12.97 -15.07
C THR A 442 -14.81 13.54 -14.12
N MET A 443 -14.44 14.38 -13.15
CA MET A 443 -15.41 15.07 -12.29
C MET A 443 -16.36 15.95 -13.09
N TRP A 444 -15.83 16.74 -14.03
CA TRP A 444 -16.60 17.64 -14.87
C TRP A 444 -17.66 16.92 -15.71
N ILE A 445 -17.27 15.78 -16.29
CA ILE A 445 -18.14 14.95 -17.14
C ILE A 445 -19.20 14.24 -16.29
N PHE A 446 -18.78 13.52 -15.24
CA PHE A 446 -19.66 12.60 -14.51
C PHE A 446 -20.46 13.27 -13.38
N ILE A 447 -19.99 14.35 -12.76
CA ILE A 447 -20.66 15.00 -11.62
C ILE A 447 -21.01 16.46 -11.96
N PRO A 448 -22.21 16.74 -12.51
CA PRO A 448 -22.63 18.10 -12.86
C PRO A 448 -22.57 19.08 -11.68
N ALA A 449 -22.81 18.61 -10.45
CA ALA A 449 -22.72 19.42 -9.24
C ALA A 449 -21.31 20.01 -8.98
N THR A 450 -20.26 19.44 -9.57
CA THR A 450 -18.88 19.96 -9.43
C THR A 450 -18.53 21.05 -10.45
N ARG A 451 -19.42 21.40 -11.38
CA ARG A 451 -19.20 22.43 -12.41
C ARG A 451 -19.29 23.86 -11.86
N THR A 452 -18.75 24.07 -10.66
CA THR A 452 -18.63 25.37 -10.01
C THR A 452 -17.23 25.93 -10.26
N ALA A 453 -17.01 27.21 -9.92
CA ALA A 453 -15.68 27.82 -9.97
C ALA A 453 -14.64 27.12 -9.07
N LEU A 454 -15.09 26.28 -8.12
CA LEU A 454 -14.22 25.53 -7.20
C LEU A 454 -13.39 24.47 -7.92
N LEU A 455 -13.97 23.78 -8.91
CA LEU A 455 -13.27 22.71 -9.62
C LEU A 455 -12.02 23.19 -10.40
N PRO A 456 -12.10 24.20 -11.30
CA PRO A 456 -10.92 24.73 -11.98
C PRO A 456 -9.94 25.41 -11.00
N ALA A 457 -10.44 26.05 -9.94
CA ALA A 457 -9.61 26.63 -8.88
C ALA A 457 -8.75 25.54 -8.18
N CYS A 458 -9.39 24.47 -7.70
CA CYS A 458 -8.71 23.34 -7.07
C CYS A 458 -7.75 22.64 -8.04
N ALA A 459 -8.14 22.46 -9.31
CA ALA A 459 -7.28 21.87 -10.32
C ALA A 459 -6.00 22.69 -10.52
N LEU A 460 -6.13 24.02 -10.66
CA LEU A 460 -5.00 24.92 -10.80
C LEU A 460 -4.09 24.90 -9.58
N VAL A 461 -4.65 25.09 -8.37
CA VAL A 461 -3.90 25.04 -7.11
C VAL A 461 -3.17 23.71 -6.96
N SER A 462 -3.82 22.60 -7.29
CA SER A 462 -3.25 21.25 -7.14
C SER A 462 -2.00 21.03 -8.01
N VAL A 463 -1.92 21.66 -9.20
CA VAL A 463 -0.74 21.57 -10.07
C VAL A 463 0.45 22.31 -9.45
N PHE A 464 0.25 23.54 -8.99
CA PHE A 464 1.31 24.33 -8.34
C PHE A 464 1.72 23.75 -7.00
N LEU A 465 0.75 23.27 -6.21
CA LEU A 465 1.02 22.54 -4.98
C LEU A 465 1.82 21.27 -5.25
N GLY A 466 1.45 20.51 -6.29
CA GLY A 466 2.18 19.33 -6.74
C GLY A 466 3.63 19.66 -7.11
N PHE A 467 3.87 20.77 -7.83
CA PHE A 467 5.21 21.26 -8.14
C PHE A 467 6.03 21.55 -6.87
N ASN A 468 5.45 22.25 -5.91
CA ASN A 468 6.08 22.56 -4.62
C ASN A 468 6.43 21.27 -3.84
N CYS A 469 5.45 20.38 -3.66
CA CYS A 469 5.62 19.10 -2.96
C CYS A 469 6.68 18.21 -3.62
N VAL A 470 6.66 18.09 -4.95
CA VAL A 470 7.67 17.31 -5.69
C VAL A 470 9.05 17.93 -5.50
N SER A 471 9.18 19.25 -5.59
CA SER A 471 10.45 19.96 -5.39
C SER A 471 11.01 19.74 -3.98
N ALA A 472 10.17 19.87 -2.95
CA ALA A 472 10.56 19.63 -1.55
C ALA A 472 10.97 18.16 -1.32
N SER A 473 10.26 17.21 -1.95
CA SER A 473 10.52 15.78 -1.80
C SER A 473 11.86 15.31 -2.37
N ILE A 474 12.47 16.09 -3.27
CA ILE A 474 13.78 15.77 -3.88
C ILE A 474 14.95 16.02 -2.93
N ILE A 475 14.83 17.00 -2.04
CA ILE A 475 15.88 17.33 -1.07
C ILE A 475 16.33 16.09 -0.28
N PRO A 476 15.45 15.34 0.40
CA PRO A 476 15.87 14.16 1.14
C PRO A 476 16.29 13.00 0.23
N ALA A 477 15.83 12.95 -1.02
CA ALA A 477 16.32 11.98 -1.99
C ALA A 477 17.79 12.22 -2.35
N LEU A 478 18.24 13.49 -2.39
CA LEU A 478 19.63 13.87 -2.58
C LEU A 478 20.48 13.68 -1.32
N LEU A 479 19.92 13.96 -0.13
CA LEU A 479 20.62 13.79 1.15
C LEU A 479 20.86 12.32 1.52
N TYR A 480 19.97 11.43 1.06
CA TYR A 480 19.99 10.00 1.36
C TYR A 480 19.86 9.18 0.07
N PRO A 481 20.91 9.16 -0.77
CA PRO A 481 20.87 8.55 -2.11
C PRO A 481 20.85 7.02 -2.07
N ASN A 482 21.36 6.40 -0.99
CA ASN A 482 21.63 4.97 -0.96
C ASN A 482 20.35 4.17 -0.70
N MET A 483 19.72 3.69 -1.78
CA MET A 483 18.54 2.84 -1.67
C MET A 483 18.81 1.44 -1.11
N ARG A 484 20.07 0.99 -1.05
CA ARG A 484 20.38 -0.34 -0.49
C ARG A 484 20.25 -0.35 1.03
N ASP A 485 20.46 0.80 1.68
CA ASP A 485 20.25 0.95 3.12
C ASP A 485 18.78 1.26 3.44
N GLN A 486 18.09 0.29 4.05
CA GLN A 486 16.69 0.43 4.45
C GLN A 486 16.45 1.58 5.42
N ALA A 487 17.41 1.88 6.30
CA ALA A 487 17.26 2.96 7.26
C ALA A 487 17.36 4.33 6.59
N GLN A 488 18.28 4.50 5.63
CA GLN A 488 18.36 5.72 4.83
C GLN A 488 17.08 5.92 4.01
N ASN A 489 16.55 4.86 3.41
CA ASN A 489 15.28 4.92 2.70
C ASN A 489 14.13 5.37 3.61
N PHE A 490 14.03 4.79 4.81
CA PHE A 490 13.01 5.14 5.79
C PHE A 490 13.12 6.61 6.21
N PHE A 491 14.32 7.10 6.56
CA PHE A 491 14.51 8.51 6.89
C PHE A 491 14.19 9.44 5.75
N SER A 492 14.64 9.10 4.54
CA SER A 492 14.40 9.94 3.40
C SER A 492 12.91 10.06 3.08
N GLN A 493 12.13 9.01 3.37
CA GLN A 493 10.66 9.06 3.32
C GLN A 493 10.06 9.89 4.48
N LEU A 494 10.55 9.73 5.70
CA LEU A 494 10.05 10.48 6.88
C LEU A 494 10.36 11.98 6.77
N ILE A 495 11.59 12.33 6.43
CA ILE A 495 12.02 13.71 6.16
C ILE A 495 11.31 14.24 4.92
N GLY A 496 11.13 13.40 3.89
CA GLY A 496 10.31 13.70 2.72
C GLY A 496 8.91 14.13 3.08
N LEU A 497 8.20 13.31 3.86
CA LEU A 497 6.87 13.60 4.33
C LEU A 497 6.84 14.89 5.15
N SER A 498 7.80 15.06 6.07
CA SER A 498 7.89 16.25 6.94
C SER A 498 8.12 17.52 6.13
N LEU A 499 9.04 17.49 5.16
CA LEU A 499 9.32 18.63 4.27
C LEU A 499 8.14 18.95 3.36
N ILE A 500 7.43 17.94 2.86
CA ILE A 500 6.19 18.16 2.11
C ILE A 500 5.17 18.85 3.03
N MET A 501 4.97 18.39 4.27
CA MET A 501 4.04 19.03 5.21
C MET A 501 4.43 20.48 5.49
N VAL A 502 5.72 20.76 5.72
CA VAL A 502 6.22 22.13 5.92
C VAL A 502 5.99 22.99 4.67
N ALA A 503 6.19 22.44 3.47
CA ALA A 503 5.94 23.14 2.22
C ALA A 503 4.46 23.46 1.97
N LEU A 504 3.54 22.71 2.58
CA LEU A 504 2.10 22.96 2.52
C LEU A 504 1.63 24.09 3.45
N ILE A 505 2.31 24.31 4.59
CA ILE A 505 1.88 25.27 5.63
C ILE A 505 1.61 26.67 5.07
N PRO A 506 2.52 27.30 4.28
CA PRO A 506 2.28 28.65 3.77
C PRO A 506 1.01 28.77 2.93
N SER A 507 0.73 27.74 2.12
CA SER A 507 -0.47 27.69 1.26
C SER A 507 -1.75 27.59 2.08
N VAL A 508 -1.74 26.77 3.13
CA VAL A 508 -2.89 26.60 4.02
C VAL A 508 -3.12 27.88 4.83
N VAL A 509 -2.06 28.43 5.44
CA VAL A 509 -2.14 29.68 6.23
C VAL A 509 -2.64 30.83 5.37
N LEU A 510 -2.09 30.99 4.16
CA LEU A 510 -2.52 32.05 3.24
C LEU A 510 -3.97 31.86 2.77
N GLY A 511 -4.37 30.63 2.44
CA GLY A 511 -5.75 30.33 2.06
C GLY A 511 -6.75 30.59 3.17
N VAL A 512 -6.42 30.21 4.41
CA VAL A 512 -7.25 30.48 5.60
C VAL A 512 -7.28 31.98 5.90
N ALA A 513 -6.13 32.67 5.87
CA ALA A 513 -6.09 34.10 6.14
C ALA A 513 -6.91 34.90 5.11
N LEU A 514 -6.71 34.66 3.82
CA LEU A 514 -7.43 35.39 2.76
C LEU A 514 -8.92 35.02 2.68
N GLY A 515 -9.28 33.77 2.98
CA GLY A 515 -10.66 33.29 2.94
C GLY A 515 -11.47 33.65 4.18
N VAL A 516 -10.89 33.48 5.37
CA VAL A 516 -11.61 33.67 6.65
C VAL A 516 -11.50 35.11 7.16
N LEU A 517 -10.33 35.75 7.03
CA LEU A 517 -10.14 37.09 7.61
C LEU A 517 -10.54 38.21 6.65
N VAL A 518 -10.35 38.02 5.34
CA VAL A 518 -10.56 39.07 4.32
C VAL A 518 -11.82 38.82 3.48
N ASP A 519 -12.42 37.63 3.57
CA ASP A 519 -13.60 37.23 2.80
C ASP A 519 -13.45 37.45 1.28
N LEU A 520 -12.25 37.17 0.75
CA LEU A 520 -11.99 37.34 -0.67
C LEU A 520 -12.71 36.26 -1.49
N PRO A 521 -13.23 36.59 -2.69
CA PRO A 521 -13.79 35.58 -3.57
C PRO A 521 -12.70 34.59 -4.03
N LEU A 522 -13.10 33.33 -4.22
CA LEU A 522 -12.19 32.21 -4.47
C LEU A 522 -11.11 32.47 -5.54
N TYR A 523 -11.47 33.10 -6.66
CA TYR A 523 -10.53 33.39 -7.75
C TYR A 523 -9.39 34.34 -7.33
N LYS A 524 -9.65 35.28 -6.41
CA LYS A 524 -8.62 36.18 -5.85
C LYS A 524 -7.73 35.46 -4.84
N ILE A 525 -8.22 34.40 -4.18
CA ILE A 525 -7.44 33.58 -3.24
C ILE A 525 -6.51 32.61 -3.99
N VAL A 526 -6.96 32.07 -5.13
CA VAL A 526 -6.19 31.07 -5.90
C VAL A 526 -4.89 31.64 -6.45
N ILE A 527 -4.90 32.86 -6.99
CA ILE A 527 -3.72 33.50 -7.58
C ILE A 527 -2.53 33.57 -6.59
N PRO A 528 -2.67 34.15 -5.38
CA PRO A 528 -1.57 34.25 -4.44
C PRO A 528 -1.15 32.88 -3.90
N ILE A 529 -2.06 31.92 -3.72
CA ILE A 529 -1.69 30.54 -3.37
C ILE A 529 -0.81 29.90 -4.46
N CYS A 530 -1.21 30.01 -5.73
CA CYS A 530 -0.43 29.48 -6.85
C CYS A 530 0.94 30.16 -6.94
N ALA A 531 1.00 31.48 -6.77
CA ALA A 531 2.24 32.25 -6.76
C ALA A 531 3.18 31.81 -5.64
N VAL A 532 2.68 31.66 -4.41
CA VAL A 532 3.48 31.21 -3.27
C VAL A 532 4.01 29.79 -3.49
N ASN A 533 3.19 28.85 -3.96
CA ASN A 533 3.65 27.49 -4.26
C ASN A 533 4.68 27.45 -5.39
N PHE A 534 4.53 28.29 -6.41
CA PHE A 534 5.51 28.40 -7.48
C PHE A 534 6.86 28.93 -6.98
N ILE A 535 6.85 30.00 -6.17
CA ILE A 535 8.05 30.58 -5.57
C ILE A 535 8.74 29.57 -4.65
N LEU A 536 7.99 28.90 -3.76
CA LEU A 536 8.53 27.87 -2.87
C LEU A 536 9.08 26.66 -3.63
N GLY A 537 8.42 26.27 -4.72
CA GLY A 537 8.89 25.21 -5.61
C GLY A 537 10.21 25.58 -6.30
N ILE A 538 10.34 26.81 -6.82
CA ILE A 538 11.60 27.31 -7.40
C ILE A 538 12.70 27.37 -6.33
N ALA A 539 12.41 27.89 -5.15
CA ALA A 539 13.37 27.95 -4.05
C ALA A 539 13.87 26.54 -3.68
N SER A 540 12.95 25.58 -3.54
CA SER A 540 13.26 24.18 -3.26
C SER A 540 14.06 23.52 -4.39
N ALA A 541 13.76 23.84 -5.65
CA ALA A 541 14.51 23.39 -6.82
C ALA A 541 15.95 23.93 -6.82
N SER A 542 16.13 25.22 -6.48
CA SER A 542 17.45 25.85 -6.36
C SER A 542 18.27 25.24 -5.22
N VAL A 543 17.68 25.03 -4.04
CA VAL A 543 18.33 24.34 -2.91
C VAL A 543 18.74 22.93 -3.32
N SER A 544 17.85 22.18 -3.97
CA SER A 544 18.14 20.85 -4.49
C SER A 544 19.26 20.88 -5.53
N GLY A 545 19.30 21.88 -6.41
CA GLY A 545 20.38 22.10 -7.37
C GLY A 545 21.73 22.37 -6.71
N ALA A 546 21.75 23.13 -5.63
CA ALA A 546 22.96 23.40 -4.85
C ALA A 546 23.48 22.13 -4.15
N ILE A 547 22.58 21.33 -3.57
CA ILE A 547 22.92 20.02 -2.97
C ILE A 547 23.46 19.08 -4.05
N PHE A 548 22.79 18.98 -5.20
CA PHE A 548 23.21 18.12 -6.32
C PHE A 548 24.60 18.50 -6.88
N ARG A 549 24.94 19.80 -6.91
CA ARG A 549 26.28 20.24 -7.32
C ARG A 549 27.36 19.64 -6.42
N ARG A 550 27.15 19.66 -5.10
CA ARG A 550 28.07 19.14 -4.08
C ARG A 550 28.03 17.61 -3.92
N PHE A 551 27.03 16.95 -4.50
CA PHE A 551 26.82 15.51 -4.37
C PHE A 551 27.96 14.71 -5.03
N ASP A 552 28.73 13.96 -4.26
CA ASP A 552 29.76 13.06 -4.79
C ASP A 552 29.32 11.59 -4.58
N PRO A 553 29.17 10.79 -5.64
CA PRO A 553 28.79 9.39 -5.50
C PRO A 553 29.89 8.49 -4.91
N SER A 554 31.14 8.96 -4.81
CA SER A 554 32.29 8.16 -4.35
C SER A 554 32.49 8.12 -2.83
N GLY A 555 31.68 8.87 -2.07
CA GLY A 555 31.80 8.98 -0.61
C GLY A 555 31.19 7.83 0.21
N ASP A 556 30.60 6.82 -0.44
CA ASP A 556 30.16 5.54 0.14
C ASP A 556 31.07 4.42 -0.40
#